data_AF-A0A6V8IN42-F1
#
_entry.id   AF-A0A6V8IN42-F1
#
_cell.length_a   1.000
_cell.length_b   1.000
_cell.length_c   1.000
_cell.angle_alpha   90.00
_cell.angle_beta   90.00
_cell.angle_gamma   90.00
#
_symmetry.space_group_name_H-M   'P 1'
#
loop_
_entity.id
_entity.type
_entity.pdbx_description
1 polymer ?
#
loop_
_entity_poly.entity_id
_entity_poly.type
_entity_poly.pdbx_seq_one_letter_code
_entity_poly.pdbx_strand_id
1 'polypeptide(L)'
;MTQNSTSCVPDSTPVHVHQINDKPVRFFCPPNGSVDFPWTSYEDLLAATGLSRQARRHFLEVTRKGEYGDALRIVQVPGGKTTIVPHYICQGIMGALETEGTLPERFQVQYTLGSCAAFQQIHKDMSPNERAQTLFGIVAREREEHDLPDASVSYGGKA
;
A
#
# COMPACT_ATOMS: atom_id res chain seq x y z
N MET A 1 -18.42 -20.69 -2.57
CA MET A 1 -17.33 -19.71 -2.40
C MET A 1 -16.76 -19.42 -3.77
N THR A 2 -17.30 -18.42 -4.47
CA THR A 2 -16.80 -17.96 -5.77
C THR A 2 -15.53 -17.16 -5.51
N GLN A 3 -14.40 -17.65 -5.98
CA GLN A 3 -13.16 -16.88 -6.02
C GLN A 3 -13.39 -15.75 -7.03
N ASN A 4 -13.65 -14.53 -6.54
CA ASN A 4 -13.62 -13.35 -7.39
C ASN A 4 -12.19 -13.20 -7.89
N SER A 5 -11.96 -13.68 -9.12
CA SER A 5 -10.66 -13.65 -9.76
C SER A 5 -10.31 -12.18 -10.07
N THR A 6 -9.14 -11.74 -9.63
CA THR A 6 -8.57 -10.47 -10.10
C THR A 6 -8.31 -10.59 -11.61
N SER A 7 -8.59 -9.53 -12.38
CA SER A 7 -8.38 -9.53 -13.85
C SER A 7 -6.88 -9.48 -14.20
N CYS A 8 -6.03 -9.14 -13.24
CA CYS A 8 -4.61 -8.96 -13.46
C CYS A 8 -3.78 -10.09 -12.85
N VAL A 9 -2.79 -10.53 -13.62
CA VAL A 9 -1.76 -11.46 -13.16
C VAL A 9 -0.77 -10.69 -12.29
N PRO A 10 -0.41 -11.20 -11.10
CA PRO A 10 0.75 -10.74 -10.35
C PRO A 10 2.01 -10.75 -11.23
N ASP A 11 2.36 -9.60 -11.81
CA ASP A 11 3.52 -9.49 -12.67
C ASP A 11 4.31 -8.20 -12.37
N SER A 12 5.51 -8.17 -12.94
CA SER A 12 6.51 -7.11 -12.95
C SER A 12 6.04 -5.79 -13.60
N THR A 13 4.83 -5.76 -14.16
CA THR A 13 4.31 -4.60 -14.88
C THR A 13 3.34 -3.80 -14.00
N PRO A 14 3.55 -2.47 -13.82
CA PRO A 14 2.60 -1.65 -13.08
C PRO A 14 1.28 -1.54 -13.84
N VAL A 15 0.17 -1.69 -13.12
CA VAL A 15 -1.19 -1.51 -13.68
C VAL A 15 -1.55 -0.04 -13.88
N HIS A 16 -0.90 0.85 -13.12
CA HIS A 16 -1.11 2.28 -13.21
C HIS A 16 0.14 3.03 -12.76
N VAL A 17 0.35 4.22 -13.32
CA VAL A 17 1.36 5.18 -12.87
C VAL A 17 0.65 6.51 -12.66
N HIS A 18 0.77 7.06 -11.45
CA HIS A 18 0.15 8.34 -11.08
C HIS A 18 1.23 9.37 -10.75
N GLN A 19 0.94 10.66 -10.95
CA GLN A 19 1.83 11.74 -10.51
C GLN A 19 1.44 12.14 -9.08
N ILE A 20 2.40 12.04 -8.16
CA ILE A 20 2.26 12.47 -6.77
C ILE A 20 3.43 13.40 -6.49
N ASN A 21 3.13 14.64 -6.11
CA ASN A 21 4.13 15.69 -5.88
C ASN A 21 5.17 15.77 -7.03
N ASP A 22 4.67 15.82 -8.27
CA ASP A 22 5.46 15.85 -9.53
C ASP A 22 6.43 14.67 -9.72
N LYS A 23 6.21 13.56 -9.02
CA LYS A 23 6.95 12.30 -9.18
C LYS A 23 6.03 11.18 -9.64
N PRO A 24 6.48 10.35 -10.60
CA PRO A 24 5.72 9.16 -10.97
C PRO A 24 5.76 8.14 -9.84
N VAL A 25 4.59 7.63 -9.46
CA VAL A 25 4.41 6.54 -8.51
C VAL A 25 3.70 5.38 -9.18
N ARG A 26 4.36 4.22 -9.21
CA ARG A 26 3.84 2.99 -9.83
C ARG A 26 2.98 2.21 -8.84
N PHE A 27 1.85 1.73 -9.35
CA PHE A 27 0.90 0.85 -8.67
C PHE A 27 0.85 -0.50 -9.38
N PHE A 28 0.69 -1.57 -8.61
CA PHE A 28 0.78 -2.96 -9.02
C PHE A 28 -0.41 -3.75 -8.50
N CYS A 29 -0.65 -4.91 -9.11
CA CYS A 29 -1.59 -5.87 -8.56
C CYS A 29 -1.09 -6.47 -7.26
N PRO A 30 -1.99 -6.81 -6.33
CA PRO A 30 -1.66 -7.64 -5.18
C PRO A 30 -0.95 -8.92 -5.64
N PRO A 31 0.25 -9.22 -5.12
CA PRO A 31 1.10 -10.30 -5.63
C PRO A 31 0.56 -11.69 -5.31
N ASN A 32 -0.37 -11.79 -4.35
CA ASN A 32 -1.09 -13.00 -3.97
C ASN A 32 -2.36 -13.24 -4.82
N GLY A 33 -2.66 -12.37 -5.80
CA GLY A 33 -3.87 -12.44 -6.63
C GLY A 33 -5.16 -12.14 -5.86
N SER A 34 -5.08 -11.69 -4.60
CA SER A 34 -6.26 -11.37 -3.81
C SER A 34 -6.95 -10.12 -4.33
N VAL A 35 -8.26 -10.07 -4.09
CA VAL A 35 -9.04 -8.86 -4.26
C VAL A 35 -8.71 -7.93 -3.09
N ASP A 36 -7.82 -6.97 -3.34
CA ASP A 36 -7.27 -6.07 -2.32
C ASP A 36 -6.89 -4.72 -2.93
N PHE A 37 -6.50 -3.76 -2.10
CA PHE A 37 -5.95 -2.49 -2.55
C PHE A 37 -4.69 -2.71 -3.42
N PRO A 38 -4.45 -1.83 -4.41
CA PRO A 38 -3.24 -1.90 -5.22
C PRO A 38 -2.00 -1.79 -4.34
N TRP A 39 -0.97 -2.55 -4.71
CA TRP A 39 0.34 -2.44 -4.09
C TRP A 39 1.11 -1.30 -4.74
N THR A 40 1.96 -0.62 -3.98
CA THR A 40 2.65 0.61 -4.43
C THR A 40 4.15 0.39 -4.44
N SER A 41 4.85 0.91 -5.45
CA SER A 41 6.31 1.02 -5.40
C SER A 41 6.73 1.90 -4.23
N TYR A 42 7.40 1.30 -3.26
CA TYR A 42 7.78 1.98 -2.03
C TYR A 42 8.88 3.01 -2.29
N GLU A 43 9.85 2.69 -3.16
CA GLU A 43 10.87 3.66 -3.54
C GLU A 43 10.30 4.87 -4.29
N ASP A 44 9.30 4.68 -5.16
CA ASP A 44 8.64 5.79 -5.85
C ASP A 44 7.85 6.66 -4.87
N LEU A 45 7.08 6.03 -3.97
CA LEU A 45 6.30 6.73 -2.95
C LEU A 45 7.22 7.58 -2.06
N LEU A 46 8.30 6.99 -1.54
CA LEU A 46 9.31 7.68 -0.75
C LEU A 46 9.98 8.81 -1.53
N ALA A 47 10.19 8.67 -2.84
CA ALA A 47 10.73 9.74 -3.67
C ALA A 47 9.75 10.90 -3.83
N ALA A 48 8.45 10.62 -3.87
CA ALA A 48 7.40 11.62 -3.96
C ALA A 48 7.24 12.44 -2.67
N THR A 49 7.58 11.91 -1.49
CA THR A 49 7.38 12.64 -0.22
C THR A 49 8.28 13.86 -0.03
N GLY A 50 9.27 14.08 -0.91
CA GLY A 50 10.23 15.18 -0.79
C GLY A 50 11.38 14.91 0.18
N LEU A 51 11.42 13.72 0.79
CA LEU A 51 12.50 13.30 1.69
C LEU A 51 13.88 13.28 0.99
N SER A 52 14.92 13.61 1.77
CA SER A 52 16.30 13.50 1.30
C SER A 52 16.63 12.06 0.88
N ARG A 53 17.60 11.89 -0.01
CA ARG A 53 18.02 10.54 -0.46
C ARG A 53 18.44 9.65 0.72
N GLN A 54 19.08 10.22 1.74
CA GLN A 54 19.48 9.48 2.94
C GLN A 54 18.28 9.04 3.77
N ALA A 55 17.31 9.94 4.01
CA ALA A 55 16.10 9.61 4.73
C ALA A 55 15.30 8.50 4.03
N ARG A 56 15.14 8.59 2.70
CA ARG A 56 14.47 7.55 1.91
C ARG A 56 15.15 6.19 2.04
N ARG A 57 16.48 6.15 2.00
CA ARG A 57 17.23 4.90 2.23
C ARG A 57 17.01 4.35 3.63
N HIS A 58 16.96 5.22 4.63
CA HIS A 58 16.72 4.83 6.01
C HIS A 58 15.33 4.22 6.19
N PHE A 59 14.26 4.88 5.71
CA PHE A 59 12.91 4.32 5.73
C PHE A 59 12.84 2.96 5.04
N LEU A 60 13.39 2.87 3.82
CA LEU A 60 13.43 1.62 3.08
C LEU A 60 14.12 0.49 3.83
N GLU A 61 15.22 0.78 4.52
CA GLU A 61 15.96 -0.20 5.31
C GLU A 61 15.23 -0.61 6.58
N VAL A 62 14.66 0.36 7.31
CA VAL A 62 13.89 0.11 8.54
C VAL A 62 12.66 -0.72 8.24
N THR A 63 11.88 -0.39 7.21
CA THR A 63 10.70 -1.17 6.83
C THR A 63 11.06 -2.58 6.37
N ARG A 64 12.19 -2.76 5.67
CA ARG A 64 12.67 -4.08 5.23
C ARG A 64 13.15 -4.97 6.38
N LYS A 65 13.78 -4.39 7.39
CA LYS A 65 14.37 -5.14 8.52
C LYS A 65 13.46 -5.22 9.74
N GLY A 66 12.43 -4.38 9.78
CA GLY A 66 11.48 -4.31 10.88
C GLY A 66 10.32 -5.29 10.72
N GLU A 67 9.29 -5.04 11.52
CA GLU A 67 8.07 -5.87 11.62
C GLU A 67 7.33 -6.08 10.30
N TYR A 68 7.48 -5.17 9.34
CA TYR A 68 6.80 -5.24 8.06
C TYR A 68 7.59 -5.98 6.98
N GLY A 69 8.82 -6.44 7.25
CA GLY A 69 9.71 -7.04 6.24
C GLY A 69 9.07 -8.17 5.43
N ASP A 70 8.27 -9.01 6.09
CA ASP A 70 7.59 -10.16 5.47
C ASP A 70 6.41 -9.78 4.56
N ALA A 71 5.93 -8.54 4.65
CA ALA A 71 4.88 -8.00 3.78
C ALA A 71 5.44 -7.41 2.47
N LEU A 72 6.74 -7.18 2.38
CA LEU A 72 7.36 -6.57 1.20
C LEU A 72 7.57 -7.59 0.09
N ARG A 73 7.40 -7.18 -1.17
CA ARG A 73 7.81 -8.00 -2.32
C ARG A 73 8.75 -7.21 -3.21
N ILE A 74 9.73 -7.90 -3.78
CA ILE A 74 10.63 -7.32 -4.79
C ILE A 74 10.13 -7.80 -6.14
N VAL A 75 9.84 -6.87 -7.03
CA VAL A 75 9.44 -7.16 -8.42
C VAL A 75 10.49 -6.62 -9.37
N GLN A 76 10.73 -7.34 -10.46
CA GLN A 76 11.51 -6.82 -11.58
C GLN A 76 10.67 -5.78 -12.31
N VAL A 77 11.30 -4.77 -12.90
CA VAL A 77 10.66 -3.73 -13.69
C VAL A 77 11.63 -3.33 -14.80
N PRO A 78 11.16 -2.74 -15.92
CA PRO A 78 12.08 -2.16 -16.89
C PRO A 78 13.04 -1.18 -16.20
N GLY A 79 14.35 -1.42 -16.35
CA GLY A 79 15.40 -0.61 -15.72
C GLY A 79 15.84 -1.05 -14.31
N GLY A 80 15.31 -2.15 -13.76
CA GLY A 80 15.84 -2.74 -12.53
C GLY A 80 14.80 -3.49 -11.70
N LYS A 81 14.80 -3.23 -10.39
CA LYS A 81 13.86 -3.82 -9.44
C LYS A 81 13.31 -2.75 -8.51
N THR A 82 12.11 -2.96 -7.98
CA THR A 82 11.51 -2.12 -6.94
C THR A 82 10.90 -3.00 -5.86
N THR A 83 10.88 -2.48 -4.63
CA THR A 83 10.06 -3.03 -3.57
C THR A 83 8.65 -2.48 -3.70
N ILE A 84 7.68 -3.38 -3.74
CA ILE A 84 6.26 -3.05 -3.62
C ILE A 84 5.78 -3.36 -2.21
N VAL A 85 4.85 -2.54 -1.72
CA VAL A 85 4.25 -2.65 -0.39
C VAL A 85 2.73 -2.61 -0.48
N PRO A 86 2.02 -3.27 0.46
CA PRO A 86 0.57 -3.13 0.62
C PRO A 86 0.17 -1.73 1.10
N HIS A 87 -1.12 -1.43 0.92
CA HIS A 87 -1.70 -0.11 1.18
C HIS A 87 -1.48 0.42 2.61
N TYR A 88 -1.64 -0.44 3.63
CA TYR A 88 -1.50 -0.03 5.03
C TYR A 88 -0.08 0.47 5.37
N ILE A 89 0.98 -0.05 4.73
CA ILE A 89 2.35 0.47 4.91
C ILE A 89 2.47 1.88 4.33
N CYS A 90 1.83 2.14 3.20
CA CYS A 90 1.78 3.48 2.61
C CYS A 90 1.05 4.46 3.53
N GLN A 91 -0.07 4.05 4.13
CA GLN A 91 -0.80 4.87 5.11
C GLN A 91 0.06 5.18 6.33
N GLY A 92 0.72 4.17 6.91
CA GLY A 92 1.59 4.37 8.08
C GLY A 92 2.68 5.41 7.84
N ILE A 93 3.37 5.36 6.70
CA ILE A 93 4.41 6.36 6.41
C ILE A 93 3.85 7.74 6.10
N MET A 94 2.72 7.84 5.38
CA MET A 94 2.09 9.13 5.12
C MET A 94 1.61 9.77 6.41
N GLY A 95 0.99 9.00 7.31
CA GLY A 95 0.55 9.45 8.63
C GLY A 95 1.72 9.89 9.51
N ALA A 96 2.84 9.16 9.51
CA ALA A 96 4.04 9.55 10.22
C ALA A 96 4.59 10.90 9.71
N LEU A 97 4.71 11.08 8.39
CA LEU A 97 5.21 12.32 7.81
C LEU A 97 4.25 13.50 7.98
N GLU A 98 2.94 13.25 7.97
CA GLU A 98 1.92 14.25 8.27
C GLU A 98 2.02 14.71 9.73
N THR A 99 2.20 13.77 10.66
CA THR A 99 2.39 14.08 12.10
C THR A 99 3.61 14.96 12.34
N GLU A 100 4.69 14.71 11.60
CA GLU A 100 5.91 15.52 11.63
C GLU A 100 5.79 16.85 10.84
N GLY A 101 4.65 17.10 10.16
CA GLY A 101 4.45 18.31 9.36
C GLY A 101 5.32 18.38 8.10
N THR A 102 5.85 17.25 7.64
CA THR A 102 6.78 17.17 6.50
C THR A 102 6.16 16.60 5.23
N LEU A 103 4.94 16.06 5.32
CA LEU A 103 4.23 15.55 4.15
C LEU A 103 3.81 16.72 3.23
N PRO A 104 4.09 16.66 1.92
CA PRO A 104 3.66 17.69 0.99
C PRO A 104 2.15 17.92 1.00
N GLU A 105 1.73 19.16 0.74
CA GLU A 105 0.30 19.49 0.61
C GLU A 105 -0.36 18.59 -0.45
N ARG A 106 -1.58 18.11 -0.17
CA ARG A 106 -2.38 17.27 -1.06
C ARG A 106 -1.79 15.88 -1.36
N PHE A 107 -0.67 15.50 -0.74
CA PHE A 107 -0.04 14.21 -1.01
C PHE A 107 -1.00 13.02 -0.84
N GLN A 108 -1.74 12.99 0.27
CA GLN A 108 -2.72 11.92 0.53
C GLN A 108 -3.87 11.90 -0.48
N VAL A 109 -4.32 13.08 -0.92
CA VAL A 109 -5.37 13.19 -1.95
C VAL A 109 -4.86 12.64 -3.28
N GLN A 110 -3.65 13.04 -3.69
CA GLN A 110 -3.01 12.54 -4.91
C GLN A 110 -2.77 11.03 -4.85
N TYR A 111 -2.29 10.52 -3.72
CA TYR A 111 -2.12 9.09 -3.51
C TYR A 111 -3.46 8.34 -3.60
N THR A 112 -4.50 8.86 -2.95
CA THR A 112 -5.84 8.27 -2.99
C THR A 112 -6.37 8.22 -4.43
N LEU A 113 -6.20 9.29 -5.21
CA LEU A 113 -6.62 9.32 -6.62
C LEU A 113 -5.86 8.28 -7.47
N GLY A 114 -4.54 8.17 -7.29
CA GLY A 114 -3.73 7.16 -7.96
C GLY A 114 -4.12 5.73 -7.59
N SER A 115 -4.36 5.49 -6.30
CA SER A 115 -4.82 4.20 -5.78
C SER A 115 -6.19 3.81 -6.33
N CYS A 116 -7.16 4.74 -6.35
CA CYS A 116 -8.48 4.52 -6.94
C CYS A 116 -8.39 4.19 -8.44
N ALA A 117 -7.57 4.92 -9.20
CA ALA A 117 -7.36 4.65 -10.62
C ALA A 117 -6.74 3.26 -10.84
N ALA A 118 -5.74 2.88 -10.03
CA ALA A 118 -5.14 1.56 -10.09
C ALA A 118 -6.15 0.45 -9.73
N PHE A 119 -6.93 0.63 -8.67
CA PHE A 119 -7.98 -0.31 -8.25
C PHE A 119 -9.01 -0.54 -9.37
N GLN A 120 -9.42 0.53 -10.06
CA GLN A 120 -10.31 0.42 -11.21
C GLN A 120 -9.72 -0.41 -12.36
N GLN A 121 -8.40 -0.33 -12.59
CA GLN A 121 -7.72 -1.14 -13.62
C GLN A 121 -7.63 -2.62 -13.22
N ILE A 122 -7.29 -2.91 -11.96
CA ILE A 122 -7.21 -4.27 -11.41
C ILE A 122 -8.57 -4.98 -11.52
N HIS A 123 -9.64 -4.24 -11.26
CA HIS A 123 -11.01 -4.74 -11.22
C HIS A 123 -11.86 -4.25 -12.40
N LYS A 124 -11.25 -4.02 -13.57
CA LYS A 124 -11.93 -3.45 -14.74
C LYS A 124 -13.15 -4.25 -15.23
N ASP A 125 -13.17 -5.55 -14.95
CA ASP A 125 -14.25 -6.46 -15.37
C ASP A 125 -15.44 -6.45 -14.40
N MET A 126 -15.31 -5.80 -13.24
CA MET A 126 -16.39 -5.59 -12.29
C MET A 126 -17.21 -4.35 -12.67
N SER A 127 -18.52 -4.41 -12.48
CA SER A 127 -19.39 -3.23 -12.58
C SER A 127 -19.00 -2.18 -11.52
N PRO A 128 -19.39 -0.90 -11.70
CA PRO A 128 -19.14 0.14 -10.70
C PRO A 128 -19.65 -0.22 -9.29
N ASN A 129 -20.82 -0.85 -9.18
CA ASN A 129 -21.39 -1.24 -7.89
C ASN A 129 -20.61 -2.38 -7.24
N GLU A 130 -20.21 -3.40 -8.01
CA GLU A 130 -19.39 -4.50 -7.50
C GLU A 130 -18.02 -4.00 -7.02
N ARG A 131 -17.40 -3.06 -7.75
CA ARG A 131 -16.15 -2.43 -7.31
C ARG A 131 -16.32 -1.66 -6.01
N ALA A 132 -17.39 -0.89 -5.87
CA ALA A 132 -17.67 -0.16 -4.63
C ALA A 132 -17.89 -1.11 -3.44
N GLN A 133 -18.70 -2.16 -3.62
CA GLN A 133 -18.92 -3.18 -2.60
C GLN A 133 -17.62 -3.89 -2.21
N THR A 134 -16.79 -4.21 -3.19
CA THR A 134 -15.48 -4.82 -2.97
C THR A 134 -14.57 -3.92 -2.15
N LEU A 135 -14.47 -2.63 -2.53
CA LEU A 135 -13.68 -1.63 -1.80
C LEU A 135 -14.12 -1.54 -0.33
N PHE A 136 -15.42 -1.40 -0.07
CA PHE A 136 -15.93 -1.34 1.30
C PHE A 136 -15.76 -2.67 2.05
N GLY A 137 -15.82 -3.81 1.36
CA GLY A 137 -15.54 -5.11 1.95
C GLY A 137 -14.09 -5.26 2.42
N ILE A 138 -13.12 -4.74 1.66
CA ILE A 138 -11.71 -4.72 2.06
C ILE A 138 -11.54 -3.86 3.32
N VAL A 139 -12.10 -2.64 3.32
CA VAL A 139 -12.03 -1.72 4.48
C VAL A 139 -12.68 -2.32 5.72
N ALA A 140 -13.83 -3.00 5.57
CA ALA A 140 -14.50 -3.66 6.68
C ALA A 140 -13.62 -4.77 7.30
N ARG A 141 -12.99 -5.60 6.45
CA ARG A 141 -12.07 -6.65 6.90
C ARG A 141 -10.86 -6.10 7.64
N GLU A 142 -10.23 -5.04 7.11
CA GLU A 142 -9.09 -4.39 7.77
C GLU A 142 -9.48 -3.85 9.16
N ARG A 143 -10.70 -3.32 9.31
CA ARG A 143 -11.21 -2.85 10.60
C ARG A 143 -11.45 -4.00 11.57
N GLU A 144 -12.06 -5.09 11.12
CA GLU A 144 -12.30 -6.28 11.97
C GLU A 144 -10.99 -6.93 12.43
N GLU A 145 -9.97 -6.98 11.55
CA GLU A 145 -8.62 -7.46 11.91
C GLU A 145 -7.94 -6.55 12.95
N HIS A 146 -8.23 -5.24 12.94
CA HIS A 146 -7.74 -4.27 13.92
C HIS A 146 -8.56 -4.22 15.23
N ASP A 147 -9.84 -4.63 15.22
CA ASP A 147 -10.76 -4.60 16.38
C ASP A 147 -10.76 -5.92 17.21
N LEU A 148 -9.82 -6.83 16.98
CA LEU A 148 -9.64 -8.00 17.85
C LEU A 148 -9.15 -7.56 19.25
N PRO A 149 -9.87 -7.88 20.34
CA PRO A 149 -9.39 -7.57 21.68
C PRO A 149 -8.11 -8.34 21.96
N ASP A 150 -7.13 -7.63 22.52
CA ASP A 150 -5.83 -8.13 22.96
C ASP A 150 -6.01 -9.35 23.87
N ALA A 151 -5.93 -10.54 23.28
CA ALA A 151 -5.98 -11.79 24.03
C ALA A 151 -4.62 -11.98 24.71
N SER A 152 -4.58 -11.59 25.99
CA SER A 152 -3.58 -11.92 27.00
C SER A 152 -2.26 -11.13 27.03
N VAL A 153 -2.29 -10.00 27.74
CA VAL A 153 -1.19 -9.63 28.65
C VAL A 153 -1.75 -9.61 30.07
N SER A 154 -1.72 -10.77 30.72
CA SER A 154 -1.84 -10.84 32.17
C SER A 154 -0.57 -10.23 32.76
N TYR A 155 -0.65 -8.98 33.23
CA TYR A 155 0.33 -8.49 34.18
C TYR A 155 0.11 -9.25 35.49
N GLY A 156 0.97 -10.26 35.71
CA GLY A 156 1.12 -10.88 37.01
C GLY A 156 1.42 -9.80 38.05
N GLY A 157 0.45 -9.56 38.93
CA GLY A 157 0.66 -8.77 40.12
C GLY A 157 1.72 -9.43 40.99
N LYS A 158 2.77 -8.67 41.29
CA LYS A 158 3.63 -8.95 42.44
C LYS A 158 3.18 -8.08 43.61
N ALA A 159 2.80 -8.73 44.69
CA ALA A 159 3.32 -8.45 46.03
C ALA A 159 3.32 -9.79 46.79
#